data_AF-A0A4Y6V1A1-F1
#
_entry.id   AF-A0A4Y6V1A1-F1
#
_cell.length_a   1.000
_cell.length_b   1.000
_cell.length_c   1.000
_cell.angle_alpha   90.00
_cell.angle_beta   90.00
_cell.angle_gamma   90.00
#
_symmetry.space_group_name_H-M   'P 1'
#
loop_
_entity.id
_entity.type
_entity.pdbx_description
1 polymer ?
#
loop_
_entity_poly.entity_id
_entity_poly.type
_entity_poly.pdbx_seq_one_letter_code
_entity_poly.pdbx_strand_id
1 'polypeptide(L)'
;MLAVSPDDIVLRADQLPLKQIPAYGINGGFFYEESLLSVAVTDDQPVHGGRGAYGSGWFNAKYARGTLVWDGAKRAFSVQVVSSADELAVSDRSDYFAQGGVSLNLADEDVWEDQSTREHLPFAEDERLRSALVYNDAGQLWLIVTPEPCTAAEFRAALLAGVPGEGREGIFLDGDGSSQMNAEEVLLPGDGRMVVQMIAVSSEE
;
A
#
# COMPACT_ATOMS: atom_id res chain seq x y z
N MET A 1 -8.46 -9.27 6.50
CA MET A 1 -8.58 -8.00 5.75
C MET A 1 -9.44 -7.05 6.54
N LEU A 2 -9.18 -5.75 6.44
CA LEU A 2 -9.94 -4.69 7.08
C LEU A 2 -10.55 -3.80 5.99
N ALA A 3 -11.87 -3.63 5.98
CA ALA A 3 -12.56 -2.73 5.06
C ALA A 3 -12.65 -1.33 5.70
N VAL A 4 -12.29 -0.30 4.95
CA VAL A 4 -12.15 1.07 5.48
C VAL A 4 -12.63 2.12 4.48
N SER A 5 -13.08 3.27 4.97
CA SER A 5 -13.27 4.43 4.10
C SER A 5 -11.91 4.96 3.65
N PRO A 6 -11.73 5.41 2.39
CA PRO A 6 -10.56 6.21 2.02
C PRO A 6 -10.37 7.43 2.91
N ASP A 7 -11.48 8.03 3.33
CA ASP A 7 -11.49 9.26 4.13
C ASP A 7 -10.93 9.04 5.55
N ASP A 8 -10.81 7.78 6.00
CA ASP A 8 -10.24 7.40 7.31
C ASP A 8 -8.75 7.03 7.22
N ILE A 9 -8.14 7.08 6.04
CA ILE A 9 -6.74 6.68 5.86
C ILE A 9 -5.80 7.77 6.36
N VAL A 10 -4.89 7.36 7.24
CA VAL A 10 -3.79 8.20 7.72
C VAL A 10 -2.46 7.52 7.45
N LEU A 11 -1.66 8.10 6.57
CA LEU A 11 -0.29 7.65 6.35
C LEU A 11 0.63 8.26 7.42
N ARG A 12 1.37 7.42 8.15
CA ARG A 12 2.17 7.87 9.30
C ARG A 12 3.54 7.20 9.36
N ALA A 13 4.53 7.92 9.90
CA ALA A 13 5.85 7.39 10.19
C ALA A 13 5.97 7.12 11.69
N ASP A 14 5.93 5.85 12.11
CA ASP A 14 5.99 5.48 13.54
C ASP A 14 7.32 4.87 13.95
N GLN A 15 8.05 4.23 13.02
CA GLN A 15 9.30 3.52 13.31
C GLN A 15 9.18 2.54 14.49
N LEU A 16 8.04 1.85 14.58
CA LEU A 16 7.75 0.83 15.59
C LEU A 16 7.15 -0.42 14.93
N PRO A 17 7.26 -1.60 15.56
CA PRO A 17 6.43 -2.75 15.18
C PRO A 17 4.95 -2.42 15.37
N LEU A 18 4.08 -2.85 14.45
CA LEU A 18 2.66 -2.44 14.45
C LEU A 18 1.92 -2.77 15.74
N LYS A 19 2.23 -3.92 16.35
CA LYS A 19 1.65 -4.35 17.63
C LYS A 19 1.90 -3.39 18.80
N GLN A 20 2.84 -2.45 18.65
CA GLN A 20 3.17 -1.44 19.67
C GLN A 20 2.53 -0.08 19.38
N ILE A 21 1.95 0.09 18.20
CA ILE A 21 1.32 1.35 17.78
C ILE A 21 -0.15 1.30 18.22
N PRO A 22 -0.63 2.29 18.99
CA PRO A 22 -2.02 2.34 19.44
C PRO A 22 -2.95 2.86 18.33
N ALA A 23 -2.94 2.18 17.19
CA ALA A 23 -3.80 2.45 16.04
C ALA A 23 -4.05 1.17 15.25
N TYR A 24 -5.19 1.13 14.55
CA TYR A 24 -5.46 0.08 13.58
C TYR A 24 -4.85 0.40 12.23
N GLY A 25 -4.45 -0.64 11.50
CA GLY A 25 -3.86 -0.49 10.18
C GLY A 25 -2.90 -1.62 9.81
N ILE A 26 -2.17 -1.40 8.72
CA ILE A 26 -1.18 -2.34 8.19
C ILE A 26 0.14 -1.62 7.91
N ASN A 27 1.19 -2.40 7.62
CA ASN A 27 2.46 -1.84 7.16
C ASN A 27 2.31 -1.03 5.87
N GLY A 28 3.30 -0.18 5.62
CA GLY A 28 3.41 0.63 4.43
C GLY A 28 4.13 -0.02 3.25
N GLY A 29 4.61 0.85 2.37
CA GLY A 29 5.46 0.51 1.22
C GLY A 29 6.89 0.13 1.61
N PHE A 30 7.76 -0.03 0.60
CA PHE A 30 9.12 -0.51 0.78
C PHE A 30 10.00 0.53 1.51
N PHE A 31 10.94 0.04 2.32
CA PHE A 31 11.90 0.87 3.03
C PHE A 31 13.27 0.20 3.13
N TYR A 32 14.29 0.99 3.48
CA TYR A 32 15.61 0.50 3.86
C TYR A 32 16.16 1.35 5.00
N GLU A 33 16.52 0.69 6.10
CA GLU A 33 16.85 1.38 7.37
C GLU A 33 15.70 2.32 7.77
N GLU A 34 15.94 3.64 7.78
CA GLU A 34 14.93 4.66 8.10
C GLU A 34 14.36 5.34 6.84
N SER A 35 14.85 4.98 5.65
CA SER A 35 14.45 5.61 4.39
C SER A 35 13.21 4.94 3.79
N LEU A 36 12.14 5.71 3.60
CA LEU A 36 10.99 5.30 2.79
C LEU A 36 11.34 5.34 1.30
N LEU A 37 11.24 4.19 0.66
CA LEU A 37 11.61 3.95 -0.74
C LEU A 37 10.40 3.82 -1.68
N SER A 38 9.21 3.95 -1.13
CA SER A 38 7.94 4.00 -1.85
C SER A 38 7.28 5.34 -1.63
N VAL A 39 6.50 5.81 -2.61
CA VAL A 39 5.64 6.98 -2.43
C VAL A 39 4.76 6.78 -1.20
N ALA A 40 4.67 7.78 -0.34
CA ALA A 40 3.80 7.84 0.83
C ALA A 40 3.56 9.33 1.10
N VAL A 41 2.47 9.86 0.54
CA VAL A 41 2.19 11.30 0.51
C VAL A 41 0.71 11.55 0.79
N THR A 42 0.44 12.59 1.59
CA THR A 42 -0.89 13.18 1.77
C THR A 42 -0.77 14.67 1.44
N ASP A 43 -1.58 15.17 0.51
CA ASP A 43 -1.65 16.61 0.18
C ASP A 43 -0.28 17.26 -0.11
N ASP A 44 0.52 16.63 -0.97
CA ASP A 44 1.90 17.05 -1.30
C ASP A 44 2.88 17.06 -0.11
N GLN A 45 2.51 16.47 1.03
CA GLN A 45 3.37 16.26 2.18
C GLN A 45 3.81 14.79 2.25
N PRO A 46 5.10 14.49 2.05
CA PRO A 46 5.59 13.14 2.30
C PRO A 46 5.50 12.79 3.78
N VAL A 47 5.23 11.53 4.06
CA VAL A 47 5.03 10.99 5.41
C VAL A 47 6.30 11.06 6.26
N HIS A 48 7.47 11.05 5.61
CA HIS A 48 8.75 11.20 6.26
C HIS A 48 9.55 12.36 5.65
N GLY A 49 10.43 13.00 6.41
CA GLY A 49 11.33 14.04 5.89
C GLY A 49 10.60 15.20 5.17
N GLY A 50 11.16 15.65 4.05
CA GLY A 50 10.61 16.77 3.26
C GLY A 50 10.41 16.42 1.78
N ARG A 51 9.61 17.24 1.09
CA ARG A 51 9.34 17.11 -0.34
C ARG A 51 10.63 17.00 -1.16
N GLY A 52 10.70 16.00 -2.05
CA GLY A 52 11.87 15.78 -2.91
C GLY A 52 13.12 15.28 -2.20
N ALA A 53 13.11 15.07 -0.89
CA ALA A 53 14.23 14.45 -0.18
C ALA A 53 14.27 12.93 -0.42
N TYR A 54 15.47 12.35 -0.46
CA TYR A 54 15.62 10.90 -0.47
C TYR A 54 15.12 10.31 0.85
N GLY A 55 14.41 9.17 0.79
CA GLY A 55 13.90 8.47 1.97
C GLY A 55 12.63 9.08 2.59
N SER A 56 12.08 10.15 2.01
CA SER A 56 10.89 10.84 2.54
C SER A 56 9.57 10.11 2.29
N GLY A 57 9.54 9.24 1.30
CA GLY A 57 8.30 8.78 0.68
C GLY A 57 7.83 9.67 -0.47
N TRP A 58 8.69 10.53 -1.02
CA TRP A 58 8.37 11.29 -2.24
C TRP A 58 8.58 10.48 -3.53
N PHE A 59 9.34 9.39 -3.48
CA PHE A 59 9.78 8.63 -4.65
C PHE A 59 9.48 7.15 -4.50
N ASN A 60 9.17 6.51 -5.63
CA ASN A 60 9.40 5.09 -5.81
C ASN A 60 10.87 4.92 -6.24
N ALA A 61 11.72 4.48 -5.32
CA ALA A 61 13.16 4.44 -5.55
C ALA A 61 13.52 3.40 -6.63
N LYS A 62 14.47 3.76 -7.49
CA LYS A 62 15.03 2.96 -8.61
C LYS A 62 14.09 2.70 -9.78
N TYR A 63 12.80 2.50 -9.55
CA TYR A 63 11.84 2.12 -10.59
C TYR A 63 10.54 2.90 -10.44
N ALA A 64 9.92 3.24 -11.57
CA ALA A 64 8.51 3.60 -11.56
C ALA A 64 7.69 2.40 -11.08
N ARG A 65 6.75 2.61 -10.16
CA ARG A 65 5.95 1.55 -9.57
C ARG A 65 4.50 1.96 -9.38
N GLY A 66 3.64 0.95 -9.30
CA GLY A 66 2.25 1.08 -8.95
C GLY A 66 2.09 1.86 -7.67
N THR A 67 1.31 2.92 -7.76
CA THR A 67 0.99 3.82 -6.66
C THR A 67 -0.51 3.96 -6.61
N LEU A 68 -1.13 3.47 -5.54
CA LEU A 68 -2.55 3.68 -5.30
C LEU A 68 -2.76 5.12 -4.89
N VAL A 69 -3.71 5.79 -5.56
CA VAL A 69 -4.05 7.19 -5.36
C VAL A 69 -5.53 7.30 -5.07
N TRP A 70 -5.89 7.96 -3.98
CA TRP A 70 -7.23 8.47 -3.73
C TRP A 70 -7.30 9.94 -4.15
N ASP A 71 -8.12 10.28 -5.14
CA ASP A 71 -8.42 11.66 -5.53
C ASP A 71 -9.70 12.10 -4.82
N GLY A 72 -9.57 12.93 -3.77
CA GLY A 72 -10.70 13.34 -2.92
C GLY A 72 -11.74 14.17 -3.68
N ALA A 73 -11.28 15.04 -4.59
CA ALA A 73 -12.16 15.87 -5.41
C ALA A 73 -13.02 15.04 -6.39
N LYS A 74 -12.47 13.96 -6.96
CA LYS A 74 -13.22 13.02 -7.81
C LYS A 74 -13.93 11.92 -7.05
N ARG A 75 -13.56 11.71 -5.78
CA ARG A 75 -13.92 10.53 -4.99
C ARG A 75 -13.64 9.22 -5.71
N ALA A 76 -12.44 9.11 -6.29
CA ALA A 76 -12.06 7.96 -7.10
C ALA A 76 -10.64 7.48 -6.78
N PHE A 77 -10.48 6.16 -6.84
CA PHE A 77 -9.17 5.54 -6.79
C PHE A 77 -8.56 5.34 -8.18
N SER A 78 -7.23 5.28 -8.23
CA SER A 78 -6.47 4.82 -9.39
C SER A 78 -5.18 4.15 -8.94
N VAL A 79 -4.63 3.26 -9.77
CA VAL A 79 -3.23 2.85 -9.68
C VAL A 79 -2.44 3.54 -10.80
N GLN A 80 -1.43 4.30 -10.42
CA GLN A 80 -0.59 5.06 -11.34
C GLN A 80 0.85 4.55 -11.22
N VAL A 81 1.48 4.23 -12.35
CA VAL A 81 2.89 3.80 -12.38
C VAL A 81 3.77 5.04 -12.51
N VAL A 82 4.36 5.46 -11.39
CA VAL A 82 5.13 6.72 -11.30
C VAL A 82 6.46 6.51 -10.57
N SER A 83 7.45 7.35 -10.88
CA SER A 83 8.73 7.39 -10.17
C SER A 83 8.71 8.34 -8.97
N SER A 84 7.83 9.35 -8.99
CA SER A 84 7.75 10.39 -7.97
C SER A 84 6.33 10.92 -7.76
N ALA A 85 6.07 11.54 -6.62
CA ALA A 85 4.79 12.17 -6.34
C ALA A 85 4.49 13.38 -7.26
N ASP A 86 5.50 13.97 -7.90
CA ASP A 86 5.33 15.04 -8.89
C ASP A 86 4.63 14.55 -10.18
N GLU A 87 4.70 13.25 -10.48
CA GLU A 87 4.09 12.64 -11.66
C GLU A 87 2.62 12.24 -11.44
N LEU A 88 2.13 12.29 -10.20
CA LEU A 88 0.76 11.89 -9.86
C LEU A 88 -0.27 12.80 -10.54
N ALA A 89 -1.16 12.18 -11.31
CA ALA A 89 -2.32 12.82 -11.88
C ALA A 89 -3.45 12.83 -10.84
N VAL A 90 -3.59 13.95 -10.13
CA VAL A 90 -4.68 14.23 -9.18
C VAL A 90 -5.35 15.56 -9.53
N SER A 91 -6.63 15.68 -9.22
CA SER A 91 -7.43 16.86 -9.56
C SER A 91 -7.17 18.03 -8.62
N ASP A 92 -6.88 17.73 -7.36
CA ASP A 92 -6.52 18.70 -6.32
C ASP A 92 -5.30 18.16 -5.55
N ARG A 93 -4.20 18.92 -5.52
CA ARG A 93 -2.97 18.55 -4.81
C ARG A 93 -3.07 18.77 -3.29
N SER A 94 -4.18 19.31 -2.81
CA SER A 94 -4.49 19.52 -1.40
C SER A 94 -5.61 18.63 -0.86
N ASP A 95 -6.08 17.67 -1.67
CA ASP A 95 -7.11 16.70 -1.29
C ASP A 95 -6.86 15.33 -1.95
N TYR A 96 -5.78 14.67 -1.53
CA TYR A 96 -5.42 13.33 -1.99
C TYR A 96 -4.47 12.61 -1.03
N PHE A 97 -4.46 11.27 -1.09
CA PHE A 97 -3.33 10.49 -0.59
C PHE A 97 -2.82 9.52 -1.66
N ALA A 98 -1.53 9.18 -1.57
CA ALA A 98 -0.89 8.24 -2.45
C ALA A 98 0.05 7.30 -1.68
N GLN A 99 -0.09 6.00 -1.95
CA GLN A 99 0.74 4.93 -1.39
C GLN A 99 1.38 4.15 -2.53
N GLY A 100 2.71 4.09 -2.54
CA GLY A 100 3.53 3.35 -3.48
C GLY A 100 3.68 1.90 -3.04
N GLY A 101 3.72 1.01 -4.03
CA GLY A 101 3.81 -0.43 -3.88
C GLY A 101 4.30 -1.07 -5.17
N VAL A 102 3.70 -2.18 -5.58
CA VAL A 102 3.81 -2.75 -6.93
C VAL A 102 2.41 -3.08 -7.44
N SER A 103 2.06 -2.75 -8.67
CA SER A 103 0.72 -2.95 -9.24
C SER A 103 0.27 -4.41 -9.16
N LEU A 104 -0.96 -4.64 -8.69
CA LEU A 104 -1.58 -5.97 -8.70
C LEU A 104 -2.14 -6.35 -10.07
N ASN A 105 -2.63 -5.38 -10.85
CA ASN A 105 -3.35 -5.59 -12.12
C ASN A 105 -4.43 -6.66 -11.96
N LEU A 106 -5.33 -6.46 -10.99
CA LEU A 106 -6.43 -7.40 -10.74
C LEU A 106 -7.44 -7.41 -11.90
N ALA A 107 -7.54 -6.31 -12.65
CA ALA A 107 -8.47 -6.19 -13.77
C ALA A 107 -7.98 -6.84 -15.08
N ASP A 108 -6.68 -7.10 -15.21
CA ASP A 108 -6.07 -7.57 -16.47
C ASP A 108 -5.10 -8.73 -16.21
N GLU A 109 -5.54 -9.95 -16.53
CA GLU A 109 -4.78 -11.18 -16.34
C GLU A 109 -3.58 -11.28 -17.30
N ASP A 110 -3.70 -10.72 -18.50
CA ASP A 110 -2.70 -10.93 -19.54
C ASP A 110 -1.44 -10.07 -19.31
N VAL A 111 -1.54 -9.03 -18.46
CA VAL A 111 -0.46 -8.06 -18.23
C VAL A 111 0.14 -8.10 -16.82
N TRP A 112 -0.49 -8.77 -15.85
CA TRP A 112 -0.10 -8.65 -14.45
C TRP A 112 1.32 -9.15 -14.17
N GLU A 113 1.73 -10.28 -14.76
CA GLU A 113 3.07 -10.87 -14.58
C GLU A 113 4.16 -9.96 -15.15
N ASP A 114 3.94 -9.46 -16.38
CA ASP A 114 4.85 -8.55 -17.06
C ASP A 114 4.99 -7.23 -16.30
N GLN A 115 3.89 -6.70 -15.77
CA GLN A 115 3.91 -5.48 -14.96
C GLN A 115 4.63 -5.70 -13.63
N SER A 116 4.31 -6.78 -12.92
CA SER A 116 4.98 -7.17 -11.67
C SER A 116 6.50 -7.31 -11.86
N THR A 117 6.93 -7.91 -12.97
CA THR A 117 8.33 -8.05 -13.33
C THR A 117 9.00 -6.70 -13.60
N ARG A 118 8.34 -5.84 -14.38
CA ARG A 118 8.85 -4.49 -14.74
C ARG A 118 8.96 -3.56 -13.53
N GLU A 119 8.05 -3.69 -12.58
CA GLU A 119 8.06 -2.94 -11.32
C GLU A 119 8.95 -3.59 -10.25
N HIS A 120 9.55 -4.73 -10.57
CA HIS A 120 10.45 -5.49 -9.71
C HIS A 120 9.80 -5.91 -8.38
N LEU A 121 8.67 -6.63 -8.45
CA LEU A 121 8.08 -7.27 -7.27
C LEU A 121 9.11 -8.23 -6.64
N PRO A 122 9.49 -8.03 -5.36
CA PRO A 122 10.44 -8.91 -4.71
C PRO A 122 9.88 -10.32 -4.52
N PHE A 123 10.70 -11.31 -4.87
CA PHE A 123 10.47 -12.73 -4.57
C PHE A 123 9.09 -13.22 -5.03
N ALA A 124 8.61 -12.81 -6.22
CA ALA A 124 7.25 -13.10 -6.68
C ALA A 124 6.87 -14.60 -6.63
N GLU A 125 7.82 -15.48 -6.97
CA GLU A 125 7.65 -16.94 -6.99
C GLU A 125 7.89 -17.62 -5.64
N ASP A 126 8.39 -16.90 -4.63
CA ASP A 126 8.61 -17.48 -3.30
C ASP A 126 7.34 -17.35 -2.44
N GLU A 127 7.09 -18.37 -1.62
CA GLU A 127 6.13 -18.28 -0.52
C GLU A 127 6.64 -17.27 0.53
N ARG A 128 5.96 -16.12 0.63
CA ARG A 128 6.26 -15.06 1.59
C ARG A 128 4.97 -14.54 2.19
N LEU A 129 5.04 -13.97 3.40
CA LEU A 129 3.93 -13.14 3.85
C LEU A 129 3.75 -11.97 2.87
N ARG A 130 2.51 -11.62 2.56
CA ARG A 130 2.18 -10.55 1.62
C ARG A 130 1.23 -9.56 2.27
N SER A 131 1.31 -8.33 1.82
CA SER A 131 0.35 -7.28 2.17
C SER A 131 -0.04 -6.49 0.92
N ALA A 132 -1.24 -5.91 0.94
CA ALA A 132 -1.79 -5.15 -0.17
C ALA A 132 -2.80 -4.10 0.28
N LEU A 133 -2.94 -3.07 -0.56
CA LEU A 133 -4.15 -2.27 -0.65
C LEU A 133 -4.94 -2.70 -1.89
N VAL A 134 -6.23 -2.88 -1.75
CA VAL A 134 -7.14 -3.16 -2.87
C VAL A 134 -8.36 -2.27 -2.75
N TYR A 135 -8.80 -1.66 -3.84
CA TYR A 135 -10.08 -0.95 -3.91
C TYR A 135 -11.01 -1.60 -4.95
N ASN A 136 -12.24 -1.11 -5.04
CA ASN A 136 -13.18 -1.46 -6.10
C ASN A 136 -13.91 -0.22 -6.66
N ASP A 137 -14.74 -0.40 -7.69
CA ASP A 137 -15.48 0.70 -8.35
C ASP A 137 -16.48 1.42 -7.42
N ALA A 138 -16.87 0.80 -6.31
CA ALA A 138 -17.74 1.43 -5.30
C ALA A 138 -16.97 2.39 -4.37
N GLY A 139 -15.66 2.53 -4.54
CA GLY A 139 -14.81 3.38 -3.70
C GLY A 139 -14.52 2.79 -2.32
N GLN A 140 -14.75 1.50 -2.13
CA GLN A 140 -14.37 0.79 -0.91
C GLN A 140 -12.90 0.40 -0.97
N LEU A 141 -12.16 0.59 0.12
CA LEU A 141 -10.76 0.17 0.26
C LEU A 141 -10.63 -0.98 1.26
N TRP A 142 -9.68 -1.88 0.99
CA TRP A 142 -9.29 -2.98 1.87
C TRP A 142 -7.79 -2.95 2.17
N LEU A 143 -7.47 -3.09 3.45
CA LEU A 143 -6.13 -3.32 3.96
C LEU A 143 -5.97 -4.83 4.20
N ILE A 144 -4.99 -5.44 3.54
CA ILE A 144 -4.91 -6.90 3.45
C ILE A 144 -3.51 -7.36 3.82
N VAL A 145 -3.42 -8.35 4.69
CA VAL A 145 -2.20 -9.03 5.10
C VAL A 145 -2.49 -10.52 5.14
N THR A 146 -1.59 -11.34 4.63
CA THR A 146 -1.75 -12.80 4.69
C THR A 146 -1.36 -13.32 6.07
N PRO A 147 -2.12 -14.28 6.63
CA PRO A 147 -1.72 -14.94 7.88
C PRO A 147 -0.64 -16.00 7.65
N GLU A 148 -0.51 -16.50 6.42
CA GLU A 148 0.42 -17.57 6.02
C GLU A 148 1.18 -17.15 4.75
N PRO A 149 2.40 -17.68 4.53
CA PRO A 149 3.17 -17.40 3.32
C PRO A 149 2.47 -17.89 2.05
N CYS A 150 2.58 -17.14 0.96
CA CYS A 150 2.13 -17.53 -0.37
C CYS A 150 2.92 -16.81 -1.47
N THR A 151 2.84 -17.32 -2.68
CA THR A 151 3.39 -16.67 -3.88
C THR A 151 2.57 -15.43 -4.25
N ALA A 152 3.13 -14.56 -5.09
CA ALA A 152 2.40 -13.39 -5.60
C ALA A 152 1.15 -13.81 -6.40
N ALA A 153 1.26 -14.88 -7.20
CA ALA A 153 0.16 -15.42 -7.99
C ALA A 153 -0.97 -15.95 -7.11
N GLU A 154 -0.65 -16.74 -6.08
CA GLU A 154 -1.65 -17.26 -5.13
C GLU A 154 -2.32 -16.13 -4.34
N PHE A 155 -1.54 -15.13 -3.90
CA PHE A 155 -2.11 -13.98 -3.20
C PHE A 155 -3.08 -13.22 -4.12
N ARG A 156 -2.68 -12.92 -5.35
CA ARG A 156 -3.52 -12.25 -6.35
C ARG A 156 -4.82 -13.03 -6.63
N ALA A 157 -4.72 -14.35 -6.79
CA ALA A 157 -5.88 -15.22 -6.97
C ALA A 157 -6.82 -15.18 -5.74
N ALA A 158 -6.28 -15.19 -4.53
CA ALA A 158 -7.05 -15.07 -3.30
C ALA A 158 -7.75 -13.71 -3.18
N LEU A 159 -7.12 -12.62 -3.63
CA LEU A 159 -7.73 -11.29 -3.69
C LEU A 159 -8.92 -11.26 -4.66
N LEU A 160 -8.76 -11.85 -5.86
CA LEU A 160 -9.85 -11.97 -6.83
C LEU A 160 -11.03 -12.83 -6.33
N ALA A 161 -10.77 -13.81 -5.47
CA ALA A 161 -11.81 -14.63 -4.88
C ALA A 161 -12.47 -13.98 -3.64
N GLY A 162 -11.70 -13.23 -2.85
CA GLY A 162 -12.11 -12.77 -1.51
C GLY A 162 -12.53 -11.32 -1.41
N VAL A 163 -11.99 -10.42 -2.24
CA VAL A 163 -12.36 -9.00 -2.22
C VAL A 163 -13.67 -8.81 -2.99
N PRO A 164 -14.72 -8.23 -2.36
CA PRO A 164 -16.02 -8.09 -3.00
C PRO A 164 -16.09 -6.90 -3.96
N GLY A 165 -17.01 -7.00 -4.92
CA GLY A 165 -17.30 -5.96 -5.91
C GLY A 165 -16.51 -6.09 -7.21
N GLU A 166 -16.89 -5.27 -8.18
CA GLU A 166 -16.30 -5.20 -9.52
C GLU A 166 -15.25 -4.09 -9.62
N GLY A 167 -14.45 -4.08 -10.69
CA GLY A 167 -13.40 -3.07 -10.92
C GLY A 167 -12.33 -3.06 -9.84
N ARG A 168 -12.00 -4.25 -9.32
CA ARG A 168 -10.97 -4.38 -8.28
C ARG A 168 -9.62 -4.04 -8.87
N GLU A 169 -8.84 -3.25 -8.15
CA GLU A 169 -7.45 -2.96 -8.48
C GLU A 169 -6.69 -2.60 -7.20
N GLY A 170 -5.36 -2.62 -7.25
CA GLY A 170 -4.57 -2.26 -6.09
C GLY A 170 -3.07 -2.44 -6.26
N ILE A 171 -2.38 -2.47 -5.13
CA ILE A 171 -0.94 -2.63 -5.07
C ILE A 171 -0.52 -3.65 -4.00
N PHE A 172 0.52 -4.42 -4.29
CA PHE A 172 1.34 -5.08 -3.29
C PHE A 172 2.10 -4.03 -2.48
N LEU A 173 2.23 -4.27 -1.18
CA LEU A 173 3.03 -3.48 -0.26
C LEU A 173 4.27 -4.26 0.19
N ASP A 174 5.01 -3.75 1.18
CA ASP A 174 6.16 -4.47 1.71
C ASP A 174 5.76 -5.81 2.35
N GLY A 175 6.59 -6.82 2.08
CA GLY A 175 6.26 -8.23 2.34
C GLY A 175 7.03 -8.83 3.51
N ASP A 176 6.89 -10.16 3.65
CA ASP A 176 7.65 -10.99 4.57
C ASP A 176 7.51 -10.49 6.02
N GLY A 177 8.62 -10.32 6.75
CA GLY A 177 8.56 -9.83 8.14
C GLY A 177 7.89 -8.47 8.33
N SER A 178 7.81 -7.64 7.29
CA SER A 178 7.11 -6.35 7.33
C SER A 178 5.59 -6.49 7.21
N SER A 179 5.07 -7.62 6.72
CA SER A 179 3.63 -7.86 6.57
C SER A 179 2.95 -7.96 7.93
N GLN A 180 2.37 -6.85 8.39
CA GLN A 180 1.83 -6.69 9.73
C GLN A 180 0.45 -6.05 9.68
N MET A 181 -0.45 -6.49 10.55
CA MET A 181 -1.79 -5.92 10.74
C MET A 181 -2.08 -5.79 12.24
N ASN A 182 -2.60 -4.63 12.63
CA ASN A 182 -3.22 -4.41 13.93
C ASN A 182 -4.68 -4.00 13.67
N ALA A 183 -5.64 -4.82 14.09
CA ALA A 183 -7.07 -4.56 13.97
C ALA A 183 -7.78 -5.11 15.21
N GLU A 184 -9.04 -4.72 15.44
CA GLU A 184 -9.82 -5.18 16.59
C GLU A 184 -9.95 -6.70 16.62
N GLU A 185 -10.27 -7.31 15.47
CA GLU A 185 -10.56 -8.73 15.35
C GLU A 185 -9.31 -9.59 15.12
N VAL A 186 -8.20 -8.99 14.67
CA VAL A 186 -7.00 -9.73 14.28
C VAL A 186 -5.71 -8.94 14.50
N LEU A 187 -4.71 -9.63 15.05
CA LEU A 187 -3.33 -9.15 15.14
C LEU A 187 -2.43 -10.10 14.35
N LEU A 188 -1.83 -9.59 13.27
CA LEU A 188 -0.82 -10.31 12.48
C LEU A 188 0.52 -9.61 12.68
N PRO A 189 1.44 -10.17 13.48
CA PRO A 189 2.66 -9.44 13.88
C PRO A 189 3.79 -9.50 12.85
N GLY A 190 3.64 -10.20 11.72
CA GLY A 190 4.75 -10.50 10.82
C GLY A 190 5.88 -11.21 11.59
N ASP A 191 7.13 -10.78 11.40
CA ASP A 191 8.24 -11.20 12.26
C ASP A 191 8.47 -10.25 13.46
N GLY A 192 7.63 -9.24 13.61
CA GLY A 192 7.68 -8.25 14.67
C GLY A 192 8.76 -7.18 14.49
N ARG A 193 9.36 -7.05 13.30
CA ARG A 193 10.28 -5.95 12.99
C ARG A 193 9.59 -4.60 13.05
N MET A 194 10.41 -3.55 13.18
CA MET A 194 9.97 -2.18 12.97
C MET A 194 9.54 -1.98 11.51
N VAL A 195 8.47 -1.23 11.29
CA VAL A 195 8.14 -0.66 9.98
C VAL A 195 8.33 0.85 10.03
N VAL A 196 8.86 1.43 8.95
CA VAL A 196 9.12 2.88 8.90
C VAL A 196 7.81 3.65 8.72
N GLN A 197 6.88 3.10 7.95
CA GLN A 197 5.57 3.68 7.68
C GLN A 197 4.45 2.68 7.93
N MET A 198 3.34 3.21 8.46
CA MET A 198 2.08 2.51 8.65
C MET A 198 0.98 3.22 7.84
N ILE A 199 0.05 2.42 7.32
CA ILE A 199 -1.22 2.88 6.76
C ILE A 199 -2.24 2.66 7.87
N ALA A 200 -2.53 3.73 8.61
CA ALA A 200 -3.42 3.68 9.74
C ALA A 200 -4.85 4.04 9.34
N VAL A 201 -5.79 3.61 10.17
CA VAL A 201 -7.20 4.00 10.11
C VAL A 201 -7.46 4.93 11.27
N SER A 202 -7.97 6.13 11.01
CA SER A 202 -8.44 7.01 12.08
C SER A 202 -9.56 6.33 12.84
N SER A 203 -9.46 6.32 14.17
CA SER A 203 -10.62 6.06 15.01
C SER A 203 -11.61 7.21 14.80
N GLU A 204 -12.88 6.90 14.50
CA GLU A 204 -13.96 7.88 14.67
C GLU A 204 -13.88 8.43 16.11
N GLU A 205 -13.82 9.76 16.27
CA GLU A 205 -13.94 10.44 17.58
C GLU A 205 -15.36 10.36 18.13
#